data_AF-A0A381IBC4-F1
#
_entry.id   AF-A0A381IBC4-F1
#
_cell.length_a   1.000
_cell.length_b   1.000
_cell.length_c   1.000
_cell.angle_alpha   90.00
_cell.angle_beta   90.00
_cell.angle_gamma   90.00
#
_symmetry.space_group_name_H-M   'P 1'
#
loop_
_entity.id
_entity.type
_entity.pdbx_description
1 polymer ?
#
loop_
_entity_poly.entity_id
_entity_poly.type
_entity_poly.pdbx_seq_one_letter_code
_entity_poly.pdbx_strand_id
1 'polypeptide(L)'
;MEISNGNIREDFFYRISTITITIPPLRKRREDLTTLIEFFLNKYQIEHDKKIHSIDKEVKDFLLNYNYPGNIRELKNIINRLVVLSEEGNLSKDNLNLISNNVYIDDKISIRPLREIRKEFECEYIEKVLSLCGNNISNTAKKLEISRRQLTNKISEYNIK
;
A
#
# COMPACT_ATOMS: atom_id res chain seq x y z
N MET A 1 -16.24 4.26 -25.33
CA MET A 1 -15.56 5.58 -25.38
C MET A 1 -16.61 6.64 -25.12
N GLU A 2 -16.32 7.75 -24.46
CA GLU A 2 -17.35 8.75 -24.08
C GLU A 2 -18.16 9.32 -25.26
N ILE A 3 -17.64 9.17 -26.48
CA ILE A 3 -18.31 9.49 -27.76
C ILE A 3 -19.57 8.62 -27.97
N SER A 4 -19.51 7.32 -27.66
CA SER A 4 -20.68 6.42 -27.78
C SER A 4 -21.75 6.69 -26.72
N ASN A 5 -21.38 7.40 -25.65
CA ASN A 5 -22.28 7.74 -24.55
C ASN A 5 -22.90 9.14 -24.72
N GLY A 6 -22.66 9.85 -25.84
CA GLY A 6 -23.25 11.16 -26.14
C GLY A 6 -22.69 12.34 -25.33
N ASN A 7 -21.67 12.12 -24.50
CA ASN A 7 -21.10 13.16 -23.63
C ASN A 7 -20.15 14.13 -24.35
N ILE A 8 -19.67 13.76 -25.54
CA ILE A 8 -18.74 14.57 -26.34
C ILE A 8 -19.31 14.67 -27.75
N ARG A 9 -19.46 15.89 -28.26
CA ARG A 9 -19.86 16.11 -29.66
C ARG A 9 -18.80 15.57 -30.62
N GLU A 10 -19.24 14.85 -31.64
CA GLU A 10 -18.35 14.23 -32.63
C GLU A 10 -17.46 15.26 -33.35
N ASP A 11 -18.00 16.43 -33.70
CA ASP A 11 -17.25 17.48 -34.39
C ASP A 11 -16.08 18.06 -33.57
N PHE A 12 -16.22 18.04 -32.25
CA PHE A 12 -15.16 18.44 -31.32
C PHE A 12 -14.07 17.37 -31.22
N PHE A 13 -14.46 16.08 -31.18
CA PHE A 13 -13.51 14.97 -31.17
C PHE A 13 -12.64 15.00 -32.44
N TYR A 14 -13.23 15.14 -33.62
CA TYR A 14 -12.50 15.17 -34.89
C TYR A 14 -11.54 16.37 -35.04
N ARG A 15 -11.81 17.51 -34.38
CA ARG A 15 -10.91 18.68 -34.39
C ARG A 15 -9.74 18.56 -33.43
N ILE A 16 -9.84 17.74 -32.38
CA ILE A 16 -8.78 17.54 -31.39
C ILE A 16 -7.98 16.26 -31.67
N SER A 17 -8.60 15.25 -32.28
CA SER A 17 -7.99 13.94 -32.52
C SER A 17 -7.22 13.84 -33.84
N THR A 18 -6.75 14.95 -34.40
CA THR A 18 -6.06 14.95 -35.70
C THR A 18 -4.71 14.23 -35.63
N ILE A 19 -4.07 14.22 -34.47
CA ILE A 19 -2.88 13.41 -34.15
C ILE A 19 -3.06 12.81 -32.75
N THR A 20 -3.26 11.49 -32.67
CA THR A 20 -3.39 10.77 -31.39
C THR A 20 -2.01 10.35 -30.88
N ILE A 21 -1.52 11.00 -29.83
CA ILE A 21 -0.30 10.57 -29.13
C ILE A 21 -0.71 9.67 -27.96
N THR A 22 -0.50 8.36 -28.09
CA THR A 22 -0.72 7.42 -26.99
C THR A 22 0.49 7.42 -26.06
N ILE A 23 0.33 7.92 -24.84
CA ILE A 23 1.39 7.89 -23.83
C ILE A 23 1.35 6.52 -23.14
N PRO A 24 2.36 5.63 -23.34
CA PRO A 24 2.36 4.35 -22.65
C PRO A 24 2.53 4.54 -21.13
N PRO A 25 1.80 3.75 -20.32
CA PRO A 25 1.91 3.81 -18.87
C PRO A 25 3.32 3.40 -18.41
N LEU A 26 3.75 3.88 -17.25
CA LEU A 26 5.09 3.63 -16.68
C LEU A 26 5.47 2.14 -16.66
N ARG A 27 4.49 1.26 -16.46
CA ARG A 27 4.64 -0.22 -16.53
C ARG A 27 5.23 -0.73 -17.85
N LYS A 28 4.94 -0.06 -18.97
CA LYS A 28 5.42 -0.41 -20.32
C LYS A 28 6.75 0.27 -20.68
N ARG A 29 7.30 1.10 -19.80
CA ARG A 29 8.53 1.91 -19.99
C ARG A 29 9.40 1.89 -18.73
N ARG A 30 9.64 0.70 -18.17
CA ARG A 30 10.39 0.55 -16.90
C ARG A 30 11.84 1.03 -17.01
N GLU A 31 12.38 1.12 -18.22
CA GLU A 31 13.72 1.68 -18.50
C GLU A 31 13.83 3.15 -18.04
N ASP A 32 12.73 3.93 -18.13
CA ASP A 32 12.68 5.33 -17.70
C ASP A 32 12.63 5.48 -16.16
N LEU A 33 12.35 4.39 -15.45
CA LEU A 33 12.01 4.43 -14.02
C LEU A 33 13.17 4.93 -13.16
N THR A 34 14.39 4.44 -13.42
CA THR A 34 15.60 4.86 -12.70
C THR A 34 15.82 6.37 -12.83
N THR A 35 15.77 6.89 -14.05
CA THR A 35 15.94 8.32 -14.35
C THR A 35 14.86 9.16 -13.69
N LEU A 36 13.60 8.70 -13.72
CA LEU A 36 12.49 9.39 -13.07
C LEU A 36 12.63 9.40 -11.55
N ILE A 37 13.08 8.29 -10.95
CA ILE A 37 13.33 8.21 -9.52
C ILE A 37 14.39 9.23 -9.10
N GLU A 38 15.53 9.27 -9.81
CA GLU A 38 16.62 10.21 -9.55
C GLU A 38 16.16 11.67 -9.72
N PHE A 39 15.40 11.95 -10.79
CA PHE A 39 14.84 13.28 -11.02
C PHE A 39 13.94 13.75 -9.88
N PHE A 40 12.97 12.91 -9.46
CA PHE A 40 12.06 13.28 -8.38
C PHE A 40 12.76 13.35 -7.02
N LEU A 41 13.72 12.46 -6.74
CA LEU A 41 14.51 12.54 -5.51
C LEU A 41 15.24 13.88 -5.41
N ASN A 42 16.00 14.25 -6.46
CA ASN A 42 16.70 15.53 -6.50
C ASN A 42 15.75 16.72 -6.36
N LYS A 43 14.61 16.68 -7.06
CA LYS A 43 13.60 17.73 -6.96
C LYS A 43 13.10 17.90 -5.53
N TYR A 44 12.71 16.81 -4.86
CA TYR A 44 12.12 16.87 -3.53
C TYR A 44 13.13 17.12 -2.42
N GLN A 45 14.40 16.74 -2.62
CA GLN A 45 15.48 17.17 -1.75
C GLN A 45 15.59 18.70 -1.68
N ILE A 46 15.54 19.36 -2.85
CA ILE A 46 15.58 20.83 -2.94
C ILE A 46 14.29 21.44 -2.35
N GLU A 47 13.13 20.88 -2.69
CA GLU A 47 11.82 21.42 -2.28
C GLU A 47 11.61 21.38 -0.75
N HIS A 48 12.13 20.33 -0.08
CA HIS A 48 11.98 20.14 1.37
C HIS A 48 13.22 20.52 2.18
N ASP A 49 14.25 21.10 1.56
CA ASP A 49 15.55 21.40 2.17
C ASP A 49 16.13 20.19 2.93
N LYS A 50 16.00 19.00 2.32
CA LYS A 50 16.48 17.73 2.88
C LYS A 50 17.52 17.12 1.96
N LYS A 51 18.58 16.58 2.54
CA LYS A 51 19.60 15.83 1.79
C LYS A 51 19.48 14.35 2.09
N ILE A 52 19.23 13.54 1.05
CA ILE A 52 19.23 12.09 1.15
C ILE A 52 20.68 11.61 0.93
N HIS A 53 21.21 10.89 1.91
CA HIS A 53 22.59 10.38 1.94
C HIS A 53 22.63 8.89 1.64
N SER A 54 21.62 8.15 2.11
CA SER A 54 21.53 6.71 1.90
C SER A 54 20.09 6.28 1.59
N ILE A 55 20.00 5.25 0.76
CA ILE A 55 18.75 4.59 0.40
C ILE A 55 18.96 3.10 0.65
N ASP A 56 18.15 2.52 1.53
CA ASP A 56 18.19 1.09 1.78
C ASP A 56 17.91 0.30 0.50
N LYS A 57 18.58 -0.84 0.37
CA LYS A 57 18.39 -1.74 -0.78
C LYS A 57 16.92 -2.12 -0.95
N GLU A 58 16.21 -2.36 0.15
CA GLU A 58 14.79 -2.72 0.13
C GLU A 58 13.90 -1.61 -0.45
N VAL A 59 14.22 -0.34 -0.14
CA VAL A 59 13.53 0.84 -0.71
C VAL A 59 13.80 0.95 -2.21
N LYS A 60 15.05 0.75 -2.62
CA LYS A 60 15.43 0.77 -4.03
C LYS A 60 14.74 -0.36 -4.81
N ASP A 61 14.75 -1.57 -4.27
CA ASP A 61 14.11 -2.74 -4.87
C ASP A 61 12.58 -2.56 -4.95
N PHE A 62 11.96 -1.96 -3.93
CA PHE A 62 10.54 -1.59 -3.97
C PHE A 62 10.27 -0.60 -5.10
N LEU A 63 11.03 0.50 -5.17
CA LEU A 63 10.82 1.53 -6.19
C LEU A 63 11.00 0.99 -7.61
N LEU A 64 11.91 0.04 -7.83
CA LEU A 64 12.16 -0.53 -9.16
C LEU A 64 11.13 -1.59 -9.59
N ASN A 65 10.61 -2.36 -8.63
CA ASN A 65 9.73 -3.49 -8.93
C ASN A 65 8.23 -3.16 -8.80
N TYR A 66 7.88 -2.01 -8.22
CA TYR A 66 6.49 -1.62 -8.05
C TYR A 66 5.79 -1.32 -9.39
N ASN A 67 4.50 -1.64 -9.47
CA ASN A 67 3.75 -1.56 -10.72
C ASN A 67 3.18 -0.17 -11.01
N TYR A 68 3.10 0.75 -10.04
CA TYR A 68 2.58 2.10 -10.24
C TYR A 68 1.24 2.18 -11.01
N PRO A 69 0.12 1.64 -10.47
CA PRO A 69 -1.24 1.83 -11.06
C PRO A 69 -1.58 3.28 -11.41
N GLY A 70 -1.19 4.24 -10.58
CA GLY A 70 -1.32 5.67 -10.82
C GLY A 70 -0.21 6.28 -11.68
N ASN A 71 0.61 5.45 -12.34
CA ASN A 71 1.64 5.86 -13.31
C ASN A 71 2.64 6.86 -12.68
N ILE A 72 3.11 7.85 -13.43
CA ILE A 72 4.04 8.88 -12.97
C ILE A 72 3.52 9.66 -11.75
N ARG A 73 2.19 9.86 -11.64
CA ARG A 73 1.60 10.60 -10.51
C ARG A 73 1.84 9.88 -9.19
N GLU A 74 1.72 8.56 -9.21
CA GLU A 74 1.96 7.72 -8.03
C GLU A 74 3.45 7.66 -7.68
N LEU A 75 4.32 7.43 -8.67
CA LEU A 75 5.78 7.48 -8.46
C LEU A 75 6.20 8.78 -7.78
N LYS A 76 5.72 9.92 -8.31
CA LYS A 76 5.97 11.24 -7.77
C LYS A 76 5.54 11.35 -6.30
N ASN A 77 4.34 10.87 -5.97
CA ASN A 77 3.80 10.95 -4.61
C ASN A 77 4.57 10.07 -3.62
N ILE A 78 4.95 8.86 -4.05
CA ILE A 78 5.74 7.93 -3.24
C ILE A 78 7.10 8.56 -2.90
N ILE A 79 7.81 9.08 -3.91
CA ILE A 79 9.13 9.69 -3.70
C ILE A 79 9.04 10.94 -2.83
N ASN A 80 8.05 11.79 -3.07
CA ASN A 80 7.81 12.96 -2.23
C ASN A 80 7.63 12.56 -0.75
N ARG A 81 6.77 11.57 -0.48
CA ARG A 81 6.55 11.06 0.87
C ARG A 81 7.82 10.45 1.47
N LEU A 82 8.59 9.69 0.71
CA LEU A 82 9.87 9.13 1.15
C LEU A 82 10.80 10.25 1.64
N VAL A 83 10.99 11.30 0.86
CA VAL A 83 11.84 12.43 1.24
C VAL A 83 11.29 13.18 2.46
N VAL A 84 9.98 13.41 2.54
CA VAL A 84 9.36 14.05 3.71
C VAL A 84 9.56 13.22 4.97
N LEU A 85 9.41 11.90 4.88
CA LEU A 85 9.53 10.98 6.01
C LEU A 85 10.97 10.61 6.35
N SER A 86 11.95 10.93 5.50
CA SER A 86 13.35 10.57 5.75
C SER A 86 13.84 11.19 7.06
N GLU A 87 14.44 10.37 7.92
CA GLU A 87 15.09 10.77 9.16
C GLU A 87 16.60 10.82 8.92
N GLU A 88 17.25 11.93 9.30
CA GLU A 88 18.70 12.15 9.12
C GLU A 88 19.20 11.96 7.67
N GLY A 89 18.30 12.04 6.68
CA GLY A 89 18.64 11.82 5.28
C GLY A 89 18.80 10.35 4.88
N ASN A 90 18.31 9.42 5.69
CA ASN A 90 18.28 8.00 5.37
C ASN A 90 16.85 7.58 5.00
N LEU A 91 16.71 6.88 3.87
CA LEU A 91 15.46 6.24 3.48
C LEU A 91 15.51 4.76 3.89
N SER A 92 14.78 4.42 4.96
CA SER A 92 14.75 3.09 5.52
C SER A 92 13.47 2.33 5.14
N LYS A 93 13.47 1.02 5.41
CA LYS A 93 12.30 0.16 5.26
C LYS A 93 11.08 0.67 6.03
N ASP A 94 11.28 1.26 7.20
CA ASP A 94 10.18 1.72 8.04
C ASP A 94 9.37 2.84 7.36
N ASN A 95 10.04 3.66 6.55
CA ASN A 95 9.38 4.65 5.71
C ASN A 95 8.44 4.00 4.67
N LEU A 96 8.79 2.83 4.13
CA LEU A 96 7.93 2.09 3.20
C LEU A 96 6.66 1.56 3.86
N ASN A 97 6.73 1.13 5.13
CA ASN A 97 5.57 0.64 5.86
C ASN A 97 4.55 1.76 6.07
N LEU A 98 5.02 2.97 6.40
CA LEU A 98 4.19 4.17 6.55
C LEU A 98 3.54 4.60 5.23
N ILE A 99 4.25 4.41 4.11
CA ILE A 99 3.76 4.69 2.76
C ILE A 99 2.77 3.63 2.32
N SER A 100 3.05 2.34 2.51
CA SER A 100 2.16 1.24 2.10
C SER A 100 0.81 1.30 2.81
N ASN A 101 0.80 1.69 4.09
CA ASN A 101 -0.43 1.90 4.85
C ASN A 101 -1.28 3.08 4.33
N ASN A 102 -0.69 4.02 3.58
CA ASN A 102 -1.34 5.25 3.10
C ASN A 102 -1.38 5.40 1.56
N VAL A 103 -0.73 4.52 0.80
CA VAL A 103 -0.77 4.46 -0.67
C VAL A 103 -1.92 3.57 -1.13
N TYR A 104 -2.41 2.69 -0.26
CA TYR A 104 -3.62 1.89 -0.46
C TYR A 104 -4.87 2.43 0.23
N ILE A 105 -4.86 3.67 0.72
CA ILE A 105 -6.11 4.38 1.02
C ILE A 105 -6.60 5.04 -0.27
N ASP A 106 -6.76 4.23 -1.31
CA ASP A 106 -7.58 4.58 -2.46
C ASP A 106 -8.32 3.31 -2.92
N ASP A 107 -9.62 3.33 -2.68
CA ASP A 107 -10.67 2.55 -3.34
C ASP A 107 -10.65 1.01 -3.26
N LYS A 108 -10.36 0.46 -2.08
CA LYS A 108 -10.89 -0.86 -1.65
C LYS A 108 -10.77 -1.12 -0.14
N ILE A 109 -11.26 -0.21 0.70
CA ILE A 109 -11.96 -0.72 1.89
C ILE A 109 -13.19 -1.41 1.28
N SER A 110 -13.08 -2.68 0.92
CA SER A 110 -14.27 -3.50 0.73
C SER A 110 -15.00 -3.35 2.05
N ILE A 111 -16.10 -2.59 2.04
CA ILE A 111 -16.95 -2.40 3.21
C ILE A 111 -17.54 -3.77 3.48
N ARG A 112 -16.75 -4.61 4.16
CA ARG A 112 -17.13 -5.93 4.59
C ARG A 112 -17.95 -5.74 5.86
N PRO A 113 -18.96 -6.59 6.10
CA PRO A 113 -19.70 -6.54 7.34
C PRO A 113 -18.75 -6.57 8.53
N LEU A 114 -18.91 -5.65 9.49
CA LEU A 114 -18.06 -5.52 10.67
C LEU A 114 -17.88 -6.86 11.42
N ARG A 115 -18.90 -7.73 11.34
CA ARG A 115 -18.88 -9.09 11.89
C ARG A 115 -17.76 -9.96 11.30
N GLU A 116 -17.51 -9.88 9.99
CA GLU A 116 -16.47 -10.69 9.34
C GLU A 116 -15.07 -10.23 9.75
N ILE A 117 -14.84 -8.92 9.76
CA ILE A 117 -13.56 -8.33 10.14
C ILE A 117 -13.21 -8.68 11.59
N ARG A 118 -14.19 -8.56 12.50
CA ARG A 118 -14.01 -8.97 13.90
C ARG A 118 -13.66 -10.44 14.03
N LYS A 119 -14.35 -11.31 13.31
CA LYS A 119 -14.10 -12.75 13.34
C LYS A 119 -12.68 -13.08 12.87
N GLU A 120 -12.26 -12.53 11.73
CA GLU A 120 -10.95 -12.78 11.14
C GLU A 120 -9.82 -12.35 12.09
N PHE A 121 -9.93 -11.14 12.65
CA PHE A 121 -8.96 -10.63 13.63
C PHE A 121 -8.95 -11.45 14.93
N GLU A 122 -10.12 -11.83 15.44
CA GLU A 122 -10.21 -12.67 16.64
C GLU A 122 -9.56 -14.04 16.43
N CYS A 123 -9.77 -14.69 15.28
CA CYS A 123 -9.13 -15.96 14.95
C CYS A 123 -7.60 -15.85 14.96
N GLU A 124 -7.06 -14.91 14.19
CA GLU A 124 -5.62 -14.71 14.05
C GLU A 124 -4.97 -14.39 15.40
N TYR A 125 -5.62 -13.53 16.19
CA TYR A 125 -5.11 -13.15 17.50
C TYR A 125 -5.13 -14.32 18.50
N ILE A 126 -6.22 -15.10 18.54
CA ILE A 126 -6.33 -16.28 19.40
C ILE A 126 -5.27 -17.32 19.03
N GLU A 127 -5.06 -17.59 17.74
CA GLU A 127 -4.01 -18.50 17.24
C GLU A 127 -2.60 -18.06 17.65
N LYS A 128 -2.32 -16.76 17.53
CA LYS A 128 -1.04 -16.19 17.92
C LYS A 128 -0.80 -16.36 19.43
N VAL A 129 -1.81 -16.08 20.25
CA VAL A 129 -1.69 -16.23 21.72
C VAL A 129 -1.65 -17.70 22.15
N LEU A 130 -2.35 -18.60 21.46
CA LEU A 130 -2.28 -20.06 21.69
C LEU A 130 -0.88 -20.58 21.39
N SER A 131 -0.30 -20.18 20.25
CA SER A 131 1.06 -20.54 19.85
C SER A 131 2.10 -20.07 20.88
N LEU A 132 1.96 -18.83 21.38
CA LEU A 132 2.83 -18.28 22.43
C LEU A 132 2.67 -18.97 23.80
N CYS A 133 1.55 -19.66 24.03
CA CYS A 133 1.27 -20.37 25.28
C CYS A 133 1.38 -21.89 25.14
N GLY A 134 1.91 -22.40 24.02
CA GLY A 134 2.09 -23.83 23.78
C GLY A 134 0.78 -24.62 23.81
N ASN A 135 -0.29 -24.07 23.23
CA ASN A 135 -1.64 -24.67 23.20
C ASN A 135 -2.31 -24.86 24.59
N ASN A 136 -1.82 -24.16 25.62
CA ASN A 136 -2.44 -24.21 26.93
C ASN A 136 -3.65 -23.25 27.02
N ILE A 137 -4.84 -23.81 26.83
CA ILE A 137 -6.14 -23.09 26.86
C ILE A 137 -6.33 -22.26 28.14
N SER A 138 -5.91 -22.77 29.30
CA SER A 138 -6.09 -22.07 30.57
C SER A 138 -5.19 -20.83 30.69
N ASN A 139 -3.98 -20.91 30.15
CA ASN A 139 -3.03 -19.78 30.16
C ASN A 139 -3.39 -18.74 29.10
N THR A 140 -3.82 -19.19 27.92
CA THR A 140 -4.32 -18.31 26.84
C THR A 140 -5.58 -17.56 27.27
N ALA A 141 -6.53 -18.23 27.94
CA ALA A 141 -7.74 -17.58 28.46
C ALA A 141 -7.40 -16.47 29.48
N LYS A 142 -6.42 -16.70 30.36
CA LYS A 142 -5.94 -15.68 31.31
C LYS A 142 -5.30 -14.49 30.60
N LYS A 143 -4.46 -14.72 29.59
CA LYS A 143 -3.82 -13.64 28.80
C LYS A 143 -4.80 -12.84 27.95
N LEU A 144 -5.86 -13.49 27.48
CA LEU A 144 -6.94 -12.87 26.71
C LEU A 144 -8.02 -12.24 27.60
N GLU A 145 -7.90 -12.35 28.94
CA GLU A 145 -8.87 -11.86 29.93
C GLU A 145 -10.30 -12.36 29.70
N ILE A 146 -10.44 -13.57 29.17
CA ILE A 146 -11.74 -14.23 28.93
C ILE A 146 -11.85 -15.52 29.73
N SER A 147 -13.09 -15.96 29.98
CA SER A 147 -13.30 -17.24 30.64
C SER A 147 -12.82 -18.40 29.74
N ARG A 148 -12.32 -19.47 30.36
CA ARG A 148 -11.94 -20.70 29.65
C ARG A 148 -13.08 -21.20 28.75
N ARG A 149 -14.33 -21.10 29.22
CA ARG A 149 -15.53 -21.50 28.47
C ARG A 149 -15.75 -20.64 27.21
N GLN A 150 -15.53 -19.33 27.29
CA GLN A 150 -15.62 -18.44 26.13
C GLN A 150 -14.52 -18.73 25.11
N LEU A 151 -13.30 -18.99 25.57
CA LEU A 151 -12.20 -19.36 24.69
C LEU A 151 -12.47 -20.70 23.98
N THR A 152 -12.93 -21.73 24.70
CA THR A 152 -13.26 -23.03 24.08
C THR A 152 -14.40 -22.90 23.07
N ASN A 153 -15.41 -22.08 23.37
CA ASN A 153 -16.51 -21.82 22.44
C ASN A 153 -15.99 -21.13 21.17
N LYS A 154 -15.14 -20.10 21.30
CA LYS A 154 -14.53 -19.40 20.16
C LYS A 154 -13.63 -20.32 19.32
N ILE A 155 -12.82 -21.17 19.95
CA ILE A 155 -12.00 -22.18 19.25
C ILE A 155 -12.89 -23.13 18.44
N SER A 156 -14.00 -23.59 19.01
CA SER A 156 -14.93 -24.48 18.32
C SER A 156 -15.74 -23.79 17.21
N GLU A 157 -16.14 -22.53 17.42
CA GLU A 157 -16.93 -21.73 16.45
C GLU A 157 -16.08 -21.32 15.24
N TYR A 158 -14.77 -21.19 15.45
CA TYR A 158 -13.82 -20.74 14.45
C TYR A 158 -12.98 -21.86 13.83
N ASN A 159 -13.17 -23.12 14.25
CA ASN A 159 -12.41 -24.29 13.79
C ASN A 159 -10.88 -24.08 13.87
N ILE A 160 -10.43 -23.41 14.91
CA ILE A 160 -9.00 -23.18 15.16
C ILE A 160 -8.39 -24.51 15.60
N LYS A 161 -7.36 -24.98 14.88
CA LYS A 161 -6.70 -26.28 15.11
C LYS A 161 -5.51 -26.17 16.06
#